data_AF-A0A511YZE1-F1
#
_entry.id   AF-A0A511YZE1-F1
#
_cell.length_a   1.000
_cell.length_b   1.000
_cell.length_c   1.000
_cell.angle_alpha   90.00
_cell.angle_beta   90.00
_cell.angle_gamma   90.00
#
_symmetry.space_group_name_H-M   'P 1'
#
loop_
_entity.id
_entity.type
_entity.pdbx_description
1 polymer ?
#
loop_
_entity_poly.entity_id
_entity_poly.type
_entity_poly.pdbx_seq_one_letter_code
_entity_poly.pdbx_strand_id
1 'polypeptide(L)'
;MPADDDGAFRATTRADRVLLALAHAPVAPVTLGAGAAWVGLVSGRPVEDAAVAAVVGLAVGLVADARLVPRWVRLGFDAPAGLAVGLYVFHAVTLFVLSMGVPVPQLALGAVAGAVAGRGRLDLARTRRVTTTTLAVLGTLAAFLAVARPSTTYDLRRSLGLPFEVTPAIVLAMVVVGGPLLLGAQWVCTTAGARLAAHRPAPARPVLRRAAQPPVLRQPAVRS
;
A
#
# COMPACT_ATOMS: atom_id res chain seq x y z
N MET A 1 42.22 -12.62 0.42
CA MET A 1 40.86 -12.24 0.88
C MET A 1 40.12 -11.75 -0.35
N PRO A 2 39.43 -12.63 -1.09
CA PRO A 2 38.88 -12.26 -2.38
C PRO A 2 37.65 -11.39 -2.19
N ALA A 3 37.67 -10.26 -2.90
CA ALA A 3 36.50 -9.50 -3.30
C ALA A 3 35.58 -10.36 -4.18
N ASP A 4 34.37 -9.87 -4.42
CA ASP A 4 33.33 -10.40 -5.32
C ASP A 4 32.31 -11.36 -4.72
N ASP A 5 31.57 -10.87 -3.73
CA ASP A 5 30.16 -11.28 -3.49
C ASP A 5 29.20 -10.09 -3.74
N ASP A 6 29.56 -9.18 -4.66
CA ASP A 6 28.64 -8.21 -5.30
C ASP A 6 27.74 -8.91 -6.35
N GLY A 7 27.27 -10.10 -5.99
CA GLY A 7 26.43 -10.98 -6.77
C GLY A 7 25.11 -10.32 -7.14
N ALA A 8 25.07 -9.75 -8.34
CA ALA A 8 23.87 -9.57 -9.16
C ALA A 8 22.74 -8.70 -8.59
N PHE A 9 23.02 -7.67 -7.79
CA PHE A 9 22.06 -6.57 -7.59
C PHE A 9 22.06 -5.65 -8.82
N ARG A 10 21.38 -6.06 -9.90
CA ARG A 10 21.08 -5.13 -10.99
C ARG A 10 20.22 -3.99 -10.48
N ALA A 11 20.60 -2.77 -10.89
CA ALA A 11 20.12 -1.51 -10.36
C ALA A 11 18.58 -1.41 -10.38
N THR A 12 17.97 -1.49 -9.20
CA THR A 12 16.64 -0.90 -8.98
C THR A 12 16.74 0.56 -9.41
N THR A 13 15.92 0.93 -10.40
CA THR A 13 15.91 2.32 -10.87
C THR A 13 15.55 3.22 -9.70
N ARG A 14 15.93 4.51 -9.75
CA ARG A 14 15.52 5.46 -8.69
C ARG A 14 13.99 5.43 -8.48
N ALA A 15 13.23 5.27 -9.56
CA ALA A 15 11.77 5.15 -9.51
C ALA A 15 11.29 3.90 -8.78
N ASP A 16 11.96 2.76 -8.94
CA ASP A 16 11.58 1.51 -8.25
C ASP A 16 11.89 1.60 -6.75
N ARG A 17 13.01 2.21 -6.39
CA ARG A 17 13.34 2.48 -4.98
C ARG A 17 12.33 3.41 -4.34
N VAL A 18 11.90 4.47 -5.05
CA VAL A 18 10.85 5.37 -4.55
C VAL A 18 9.51 4.64 -4.41
N LEU A 19 9.12 3.80 -5.37
CA LEU A 19 7.87 3.03 -5.27
C LEU A 19 7.89 2.03 -4.12
N LEU A 20 8.98 1.26 -3.99
CA LEU A 20 9.14 0.29 -2.90
C LEU A 20 9.22 1.00 -1.55
N ALA A 21 9.95 2.12 -1.46
CA ALA A 21 9.99 2.94 -0.26
C ALA A 21 8.60 3.48 0.07
N LEU A 22 7.87 4.07 -0.88
CA LEU A 22 6.52 4.58 -0.65
C LEU A 22 5.55 3.50 -0.18
N ALA A 23 5.70 2.26 -0.67
CA ALA A 23 4.83 1.15 -0.32
C ALA A 23 5.13 0.52 1.07
N HIS A 24 6.35 0.67 1.59
CA HIS A 24 6.78 -0.01 2.82
C HIS A 24 7.16 0.95 3.96
N ALA A 25 7.63 2.14 3.63
CA ALA A 25 8.14 3.11 4.60
C ALA A 25 7.10 3.57 5.65
N PRO A 26 5.81 3.75 5.30
CA PRO A 26 4.83 4.21 6.27
C PRO A 26 4.50 3.15 7.35
N VAL A 27 4.86 1.88 7.17
CA VAL A 27 4.39 0.78 8.03
C VAL A 27 4.89 0.92 9.47
N ALA A 28 6.19 1.02 9.68
CA ALA A 28 6.77 1.10 11.02
C ALA A 28 6.42 2.40 11.77
N PRO A 29 6.49 3.60 11.17
CA PRO A 29 6.09 4.86 11.81
C PRO A 29 4.62 4.85 12.24
N VAL A 30 3.73 4.38 11.37
CA VAL A 30 2.29 4.37 11.66
C VAL A 30 1.96 3.36 12.75
N THR A 31 2.47 2.12 12.66
CA THR A 31 2.19 1.09 13.67
C THR A 31 2.71 1.48 15.05
N LEU A 32 3.94 2.00 15.14
CA LEU A 32 4.54 2.40 16.41
C LEU A 32 3.92 3.67 16.96
N GLY A 33 3.64 4.67 16.12
CA GLY A 33 2.94 5.89 16.52
C GLY A 33 1.53 5.61 17.04
N ALA A 34 0.73 4.87 16.27
CA ALA A 34 -0.63 4.51 16.67
C ALA A 34 -0.64 3.60 17.91
N GLY A 35 0.27 2.61 17.96
CA GLY A 35 0.41 1.73 19.12
C GLY A 35 0.77 2.50 20.39
N ALA A 36 1.73 3.42 20.32
CA ALA A 36 2.13 4.25 21.46
C ALA A 36 0.99 5.19 21.92
N ALA A 37 0.26 5.78 20.98
CA ALA A 37 -0.93 6.58 21.28
C ALA A 37 -1.99 5.75 22.03
N TRP A 38 -2.25 4.53 21.53
CA TRP A 38 -3.24 3.64 22.12
C TRP A 38 -2.86 3.21 23.53
N VAL A 39 -1.60 2.84 23.76
CA VAL A 39 -1.05 2.53 25.09
C VAL A 39 -1.23 3.72 26.03
N GLY A 40 -0.95 4.94 25.57
CA GLY A 40 -1.18 6.16 26.34
C GLY A 40 -2.63 6.31 26.80
N LEU A 41 -3.58 6.14 25.87
CA LEU A 41 -5.02 6.26 26.16
C LEU A 41 -5.54 5.18 27.12
N VAL A 42 -5.19 3.91 26.90
CA VAL A 42 -5.68 2.81 27.77
C VAL A 42 -5.02 2.81 29.15
N SER A 43 -3.88 3.47 29.30
CA SER A 43 -3.21 3.66 30.59
C SER A 43 -3.87 4.74 31.45
N GLY A 44 -4.99 5.33 31.00
CA GLY A 44 -5.71 6.39 31.72
C GLY A 44 -4.96 7.72 31.77
N ARG A 45 -3.94 7.91 30.91
CA ARG A 45 -3.19 9.16 30.83
C ARG A 45 -4.02 10.25 30.12
N PRO A 46 -3.77 11.52 30.41
CA PRO A 46 -4.40 12.62 29.69
C PRO A 46 -4.11 12.56 28.19
N VAL A 47 -5.00 13.17 27.40
CA VAL A 47 -4.92 13.15 25.92
C VAL A 47 -3.61 13.79 25.43
N GLU A 48 -3.07 14.78 26.15
CA GLU A 48 -1.78 15.39 25.81
C GLU A 48 -0.63 14.36 25.89
N ASP A 49 -0.61 13.53 26.92
CA ASP A 49 0.41 12.49 27.09
C ASP A 49 0.28 11.39 26.02
N ALA A 50 -0.95 11.04 25.65
CA ALA A 50 -1.19 10.12 24.54
C ALA A 50 -0.71 10.70 23.20
N ALA A 51 -0.88 12.00 22.97
CA ALA A 51 -0.38 12.69 21.79
C ALA A 51 1.16 12.73 21.78
N VAL A 52 1.81 13.02 22.91
CA VAL A 52 3.27 12.96 23.04
C VAL A 52 3.78 11.54 22.78
N ALA A 53 3.12 10.52 23.36
CA ALA A 53 3.45 9.13 23.11
C ALA A 53 3.31 8.76 21.62
N ALA A 54 2.28 9.26 20.94
CA ALA A 54 2.09 9.08 19.50
C ALA A 54 3.26 9.67 18.69
N VAL A 55 3.67 10.90 19.01
CA VAL A 55 4.80 11.58 18.35
C VAL A 55 6.11 10.83 18.58
N VAL A 56 6.36 10.37 19.81
CA VAL A 56 7.54 9.56 20.14
C VAL A 56 7.51 8.23 19.39
N GLY A 57 6.38 7.52 19.38
CA GLY A 57 6.22 6.28 18.64
C GLY A 57 6.43 6.45 17.14
N LEU A 58 5.96 7.57 16.57
CA LEU A 58 6.16 7.91 15.17
C LEU A 58 7.63 8.21 14.86
N ALA A 59 8.31 8.96 15.73
CA ALA A 59 9.75 9.24 15.58
C ALA A 59 10.59 7.96 15.67
N VAL A 60 10.29 7.08 16.63
CA VAL A 60 10.94 5.77 16.77
C VAL A 60 10.68 4.91 15.54
N GLY A 61 9.43 4.89 15.04
CA GLY A 61 9.10 4.13 13.86
C GLY A 61 9.74 4.67 12.58
N LEU A 62 9.97 5.99 12.47
CA LEU A 62 10.73 6.58 11.37
C LEU A 62 12.21 6.15 11.40
N VAL A 63 12.82 6.12 12.59
CA VAL A 63 14.19 5.63 12.76
C VAL A 63 14.28 4.12 12.46
N ALA A 64 13.31 3.34 12.92
CA ALA A 64 13.23 1.91 12.60
C ALA A 64 13.08 1.70 11.09
N ASP A 65 12.22 2.48 10.44
CA ASP A 65 11.98 2.37 9.01
C ASP A 65 13.23 2.70 8.18
N ALA A 66 13.98 3.75 8.54
CA ALA A 66 15.25 4.08 7.88
C ALA A 66 16.24 2.89 7.88
N ARG A 67 16.17 2.01 8.88
CA ARG A 67 16.97 0.77 8.96
C ARG A 67 16.34 -0.41 8.22
N LEU A 68 15.02 -0.42 8.05
CA LEU A 68 14.26 -1.49 7.40
C LEU A 68 14.14 -1.30 5.88
N VAL A 69 14.07 -0.06 5.38
CA VAL A 69 13.99 0.26 3.94
C VAL A 69 15.05 -0.48 3.11
N PRO A 70 16.34 -0.54 3.50
CA PRO A 70 17.34 -1.31 2.76
C PRO A 70 17.06 -2.81 2.71
N ARG A 71 16.33 -3.37 3.68
CA ARG A 71 15.90 -4.78 3.68
C ARG A 71 14.66 -4.97 2.79
N TRP A 72 13.70 -4.04 2.84
CA TRP A 72 12.52 -4.06 1.97
C TRP A 72 12.86 -3.90 0.50
N VAL A 73 13.79 -2.99 0.18
CA VAL A 73 14.32 -2.82 -1.18
C VAL A 73 15.02 -4.09 -1.66
N ARG A 74 15.64 -4.86 -0.75
CA ARG A 74 16.23 -6.17 -1.10
C ARG A 74 15.19 -7.25 -1.35
N LEU A 75 14.07 -7.23 -0.62
CA LEU A 75 12.92 -8.08 -0.89
C LEU A 75 12.31 -7.78 -2.28
N GLY A 76 12.45 -6.53 -2.74
CA GLY A 76 12.15 -6.10 -4.09
C GLY A 76 10.68 -6.29 -4.45
N PHE A 77 10.43 -6.61 -5.72
CA PHE A 77 9.10 -6.94 -6.24
C PHE A 77 8.72 -8.42 -6.06
N ASP A 78 9.58 -9.22 -5.43
CA ASP A 78 9.38 -10.65 -5.20
C ASP A 78 8.73 -10.95 -3.84
N ALA A 79 8.19 -9.92 -3.17
CA ALA A 79 7.42 -10.10 -1.94
C ALA A 79 6.28 -11.12 -2.15
N PRO A 80 6.05 -12.04 -1.20
CA PRO A 80 4.98 -13.02 -1.33
C PRO A 80 3.63 -12.29 -1.42
N ALA A 81 2.74 -12.77 -2.29
CA ALA A 81 1.48 -12.10 -2.58
C ALA A 81 0.62 -11.82 -1.33
N GLY A 82 0.68 -12.70 -0.32
CA GLY A 82 0.00 -12.49 0.97
C GLY A 82 0.52 -11.26 1.72
N LEU A 83 1.84 -11.06 1.75
CA LEU A 83 2.46 -9.88 2.38
C LEU A 83 2.08 -8.59 1.64
N ALA A 84 2.11 -8.60 0.30
CA ALA A 84 1.71 -7.45 -0.49
C ALA A 84 0.24 -7.05 -0.24
N VAL A 85 -0.66 -8.04 -0.15
CA VAL A 85 -2.08 -7.80 0.20
C VAL A 85 -2.21 -7.27 1.63
N GLY A 86 -1.50 -7.86 2.61
CA GLY A 86 -1.52 -7.41 3.99
C GLY A 86 -1.04 -5.96 4.15
N LEU A 87 0.07 -5.62 3.49
CA LEU A 87 0.59 -4.25 3.47
C LEU A 87 -0.38 -3.28 2.80
N TYR A 88 -1.01 -3.67 1.70
CA TYR A 88 -2.01 -2.83 1.04
C TYR A 88 -3.20 -2.56 1.96
N VAL A 89 -3.78 -3.60 2.57
CA VAL A 89 -4.92 -3.45 3.49
C VAL A 89 -4.53 -2.61 4.71
N PHE A 90 -3.33 -2.80 5.25
CA PHE A 90 -2.81 -1.98 6.35
C PHE A 90 -2.77 -0.49 5.98
N HIS A 91 -2.21 -0.14 4.82
CA HIS A 91 -2.18 1.24 4.34
C HIS A 91 -3.58 1.77 4.04
N ALA A 92 -4.46 0.93 3.50
CA ALA A 92 -5.83 1.31 3.21
C ALA A 92 -6.57 1.70 4.48
N VAL A 93 -6.54 0.87 5.52
CA VAL A 93 -7.16 1.17 6.81
C VAL A 93 -6.53 2.41 7.46
N THR A 94 -5.20 2.52 7.42
CA THR A 94 -4.48 3.68 7.96
C THR A 94 -4.93 4.97 7.28
N LEU A 95 -4.90 5.03 5.95
CA LEU A 95 -5.32 6.21 5.19
C LEU A 95 -6.79 6.52 5.42
N PHE A 96 -7.64 5.50 5.56
CA PHE A 96 -9.05 5.69 5.86
C PHE A 96 -9.25 6.39 7.21
N VAL A 97 -8.56 5.95 8.26
CA VAL A 97 -8.62 6.59 9.58
C VAL A 97 -8.04 8.00 9.55
N LEU A 98 -6.87 8.20 8.91
CA LEU A 98 -6.23 9.51 8.80
C LEU A 98 -7.08 10.51 8.00
N SER A 99 -7.85 10.02 7.03
CA SER A 99 -8.74 10.85 6.21
C SER A 99 -10.12 11.03 6.84
N MET A 100 -10.25 10.78 8.15
CA MET A 100 -11.51 10.89 8.90
C MET A 100 -12.65 10.05 8.28
N GLY A 101 -12.31 8.89 7.73
CA GLY A 101 -13.26 7.98 7.08
C GLY A 101 -13.60 8.35 5.63
N VAL A 102 -12.93 9.34 5.03
CA VAL A 102 -13.10 9.67 3.61
C VAL A 102 -12.29 8.70 2.74
N PRO A 103 -12.92 7.90 1.87
CA PRO A 103 -12.23 6.86 1.10
C PRO A 103 -11.47 7.37 -0.15
N VAL A 104 -11.39 8.69 -0.37
CA VAL A 104 -10.78 9.29 -1.58
C VAL A 104 -9.27 8.99 -1.71
N PRO A 105 -8.44 9.09 -0.65
CA PRO A 105 -6.99 8.81 -0.78
C PRO A 105 -6.66 7.36 -1.15
N GLN A 106 -7.63 6.45 -1.08
CA GLN A 106 -7.49 5.08 -1.57
C GLN A 106 -7.22 5.01 -3.08
N LEU A 107 -7.63 6.02 -3.84
CA LEU A 107 -7.35 6.13 -5.29
C LEU A 107 -5.85 6.21 -5.55
N ALA A 108 -5.14 7.03 -4.75
CA ALA A 108 -3.69 7.15 -4.83
C ALA A 108 -3.00 5.83 -4.44
N LEU A 109 -3.47 5.19 -3.37
CA LEU A 109 -2.96 3.89 -2.95
C LEU A 109 -3.20 2.79 -4.01
N GLY A 110 -4.35 2.82 -4.68
CA GLY A 110 -4.68 1.94 -5.80
C GLY A 110 -3.73 2.14 -6.99
N ALA A 111 -3.43 3.39 -7.33
CA ALA A 111 -2.46 3.71 -8.37
C ALA A 111 -1.05 3.18 -8.03
N VAL A 112 -0.59 3.33 -6.78
CA VAL A 112 0.70 2.78 -6.32
C VAL A 112 0.69 1.25 -6.38
N ALA A 113 -0.36 0.60 -5.87
CA ALA A 113 -0.51 -0.86 -5.93
C ALA A 113 -0.51 -1.38 -7.38
N GLY A 114 -1.21 -0.68 -8.27
CA GLY A 114 -1.19 -0.94 -9.71
C GLY A 114 0.19 -0.80 -10.31
N ALA A 115 0.94 0.26 -9.96
CA ALA A 115 2.30 0.47 -10.44
C ALA A 115 3.27 -0.62 -9.97
N VAL A 116 3.13 -1.06 -8.71
CA VAL A 116 3.90 -2.20 -8.16
C VAL A 116 3.54 -3.49 -8.90
N ALA A 117 2.25 -3.74 -9.17
CA ALA A 117 1.82 -4.92 -9.91
C ALA A 117 2.29 -4.91 -11.38
N GLY A 118 2.29 -3.74 -12.04
CA GLY A 118 2.74 -3.58 -13.42
C GLY A 118 4.27 -3.72 -13.61
N ARG A 119 5.07 -3.50 -12.56
CA ARG A 119 6.53 -3.72 -12.58
C ARG A 119 6.95 -5.09 -12.03
N GLY A 120 6.19 -5.60 -11.08
CA GLY A 120 6.40 -6.90 -10.47
C GLY A 120 5.73 -8.02 -11.25
N ARG A 121 5.60 -9.17 -10.58
CA ARG A 121 4.92 -10.36 -11.10
C ARG A 121 3.54 -10.57 -10.48
N LEU A 122 3.02 -9.55 -9.80
CA LEU A 122 1.71 -9.64 -9.17
C LEU A 122 0.63 -9.61 -10.25
N ASP A 123 -0.35 -10.50 -10.12
CA ASP A 123 -1.49 -10.53 -11.01
C ASP A 123 -2.30 -9.22 -10.88
N LEU A 124 -2.41 -8.49 -11.99
CA LEU A 124 -3.16 -7.24 -12.05
C LEU A 124 -4.66 -7.46 -11.79
N ALA A 125 -5.22 -8.58 -12.23
CA ALA A 125 -6.63 -8.89 -11.98
C ALA A 125 -6.88 -9.06 -10.48
N ARG A 126 -6.03 -9.85 -9.81
CA ARG A 126 -6.05 -9.97 -8.34
C ARG A 126 -5.83 -8.64 -7.64
N THR A 127 -4.86 -7.84 -8.09
CA THR A 127 -4.56 -6.53 -7.50
C THR A 127 -5.75 -5.59 -7.58
N ARG A 128 -6.36 -5.47 -8.77
CA ARG A 128 -7.61 -4.70 -8.95
C ARG A 128 -8.69 -5.17 -8.01
N ARG A 129 -8.95 -6.49 -7.96
CA ARG A 129 -9.96 -7.07 -7.08
C ARG A 129 -9.71 -6.69 -5.63
N VAL A 130 -8.49 -6.87 -5.11
CA VAL A 130 -8.15 -6.52 -3.72
C VAL A 130 -8.36 -5.03 -3.47
N THR A 131 -7.89 -4.17 -4.37
CA THR A 131 -8.01 -2.71 -4.19
C THR A 131 -9.46 -2.23 -4.23
N THR A 132 -10.28 -2.74 -5.16
CA THR A 132 -11.68 -2.36 -5.26
C THR A 132 -12.53 -2.97 -4.15
N THR A 133 -12.27 -4.22 -3.74
CA THR A 133 -13.00 -4.81 -2.61
C THR A 133 -12.68 -4.10 -1.30
N THR A 134 -11.41 -3.73 -1.08
CA THR A 134 -11.01 -2.97 0.11
C THR A 134 -11.71 -1.61 0.12
N LEU A 135 -11.71 -0.91 -1.01
CA LEU A 135 -12.43 0.36 -1.13
C LEU A 135 -13.94 0.20 -0.91
N ALA A 136 -14.55 -0.86 -1.46
CA ALA A 136 -15.98 -1.13 -1.28
C ALA A 136 -16.34 -1.38 0.18
N VAL A 137 -15.52 -2.14 0.92
CA VAL A 137 -15.73 -2.40 2.34
C VAL A 137 -15.59 -1.10 3.14
N LEU A 138 -14.51 -0.35 2.95
CA LEU A 138 -14.27 0.91 3.66
C LEU A 138 -15.31 1.98 3.31
N GLY A 139 -15.70 2.07 2.03
CA GLY A 139 -16.73 2.98 1.55
C GLY A 139 -18.11 2.63 2.10
N THR A 140 -18.46 1.34 2.16
CA THR A 140 -19.69 0.87 2.82
C THR A 140 -19.70 1.22 4.31
N LEU A 141 -18.58 1.03 4.99
CA LEU A 141 -18.44 1.41 6.39
C LEU A 141 -18.61 2.92 6.59
N ALA A 142 -17.99 3.74 5.74
CA ALA A 142 -18.16 5.20 5.79
C ALA A 142 -19.60 5.62 5.52
N ALA A 143 -20.26 5.02 4.52
CA ALA A 143 -21.65 5.27 4.20
C ALA A 143 -22.58 4.89 5.36
N PHE A 144 -22.34 3.73 5.98
CA PHE A 144 -23.09 3.29 7.16
C PHE A 144 -22.94 4.29 8.31
N LEU A 145 -21.72 4.73 8.62
CA LEU A 145 -21.48 5.73 9.66
C LEU A 145 -22.13 7.08 9.36
N ALA A 146 -22.13 7.49 8.09
CA ALA A 146 -22.75 8.74 7.64
C ALA A 146 -24.28 8.70 7.82
N VAL A 147 -24.93 7.58 7.50
CA VAL A 147 -26.40 7.42 7.64
C VAL A 147 -26.81 7.19 9.09
N ALA A 148 -26.00 6.47 9.87
CA ALA A 148 -26.33 6.13 11.26
C ALA A 148 -26.26 7.33 12.22
N ARG A 149 -25.50 8.38 11.87
CA ARG A 149 -25.33 9.57 12.72
C ARG A 149 -26.29 10.69 12.33
N PRO A 150 -27.17 11.15 13.23
CA PRO A 150 -28.10 12.25 12.96
C PRO A 150 -27.40 13.59 12.67
N SER A 151 -26.18 13.80 13.17
CA SER A 151 -25.43 15.05 13.00
C SER A 151 -24.75 15.20 11.63
N THR A 152 -24.69 14.14 10.82
CA THR A 152 -23.92 14.11 9.58
C THR A 152 -24.32 15.21 8.60
N THR A 153 -25.61 15.55 8.52
CA THR A 153 -26.11 16.61 7.63
C THR A 153 -25.59 17.99 8.02
N TYR A 154 -25.55 18.27 9.32
CA TYR A 154 -25.00 19.52 9.86
C TYR A 154 -23.48 19.60 9.65
N ASP A 155 -22.78 18.51 9.92
CA ASP A 155 -21.32 18.41 9.77
C ASP A 155 -20.89 18.58 8.30
N LEU A 156 -21.63 17.98 7.35
CA LEU A 156 -21.41 18.12 5.91
C LEU A 156 -21.70 19.54 5.42
N ARG A 157 -22.81 20.15 5.85
CA ARG A 157 -23.13 21.53 5.49
C ARG A 157 -22.04 22.49 5.93
N ARG A 158 -21.60 22.36 7.19
CA ARG A 158 -20.58 23.22 7.79
C ARG A 158 -19.20 23.03 7.15
N SER A 159 -18.80 21.78 6.89
CA SER A 159 -17.49 21.47 6.31
C SER A 159 -17.37 21.87 4.83
N LEU A 160 -18.46 21.77 4.06
CA LEU A 160 -18.49 22.15 2.65
C LEU A 160 -18.91 23.61 2.40
N GLY A 161 -19.28 24.35 3.45
CA GLY A 161 -19.71 25.74 3.34
C GLY A 161 -20.95 25.92 2.45
N LEU A 162 -21.84 24.92 2.42
CA LEU A 162 -22.98 24.93 1.50
C LEU A 162 -24.06 25.93 1.96
N PRO A 163 -24.60 26.77 1.05
CA PRO A 163 -25.62 27.74 1.40
C PRO A 163 -27.00 27.09 1.65
N PHE A 164 -27.19 25.85 1.23
CA PHE A 164 -28.44 25.10 1.37
C PHE A 164 -28.38 24.06 2.51
N GLU A 165 -29.55 23.58 2.93
CA GLU A 165 -29.66 22.53 3.94
C GLU A 165 -29.43 21.15 3.33
N VAL A 166 -28.47 20.41 3.89
CA VAL A 166 -28.16 19.05 3.44
C VAL A 166 -29.20 18.10 4.04
N THR A 167 -30.11 17.59 3.22
CA THR A 167 -31.12 16.64 3.67
C THR A 167 -30.57 15.20 3.67
N PRO A 168 -31.16 14.26 4.45
CA PRO A 168 -30.77 12.85 4.40
C PRO A 168 -30.85 12.24 3.00
N ALA A 169 -31.79 12.71 2.17
CA ALA A 169 -31.90 12.29 0.77
C ALA A 169 -30.66 12.66 -0.06
N ILE A 170 -30.07 13.83 0.18
CA ILE A 170 -28.82 14.26 -0.48
C ILE A 170 -27.66 13.36 -0.05
N VAL A 171 -27.56 13.04 1.25
CA VAL A 171 -26.53 12.11 1.76
C VAL A 171 -26.67 10.73 1.11
N LEU A 172 -27.89 10.19 1.03
CA LEU A 172 -28.14 8.92 0.38
C LEU A 172 -27.80 8.96 -1.12
N ALA A 173 -28.17 10.03 -1.82
CA ALA A 173 -27.83 10.21 -3.23
C ALA A 173 -26.30 10.25 -3.43
N MET A 174 -25.57 10.94 -2.55
CA MET A 174 -24.10 10.97 -2.58
C MET A 174 -23.49 9.58 -2.35
N VAL A 175 -24.06 8.76 -1.47
CA VAL A 175 -23.61 7.37 -1.26
C VAL A 175 -23.89 6.53 -2.51
N VAL A 176 -25.11 6.57 -3.03
CA VAL A 176 -25.57 5.73 -4.14
C VAL A 176 -24.88 6.09 -5.46
N VAL A 177 -24.59 7.38 -5.69
CA VAL A 177 -23.92 7.84 -6.91
C VAL A 177 -22.41 7.89 -6.72
N GLY A 178 -21.94 8.49 -5.62
CA GLY A 178 -20.52 8.67 -5.33
C GLY A 178 -19.79 7.36 -5.06
N GLY A 179 -20.42 6.39 -4.39
CA GLY A 179 -19.83 5.08 -4.12
C GLY A 179 -19.41 4.33 -5.40
N PRO A 180 -20.33 4.05 -6.34
CA PRO A 180 -20.00 3.42 -7.61
C PRO A 180 -19.00 4.22 -8.45
N LEU A 181 -19.12 5.56 -8.48
CA LEU A 181 -18.13 6.41 -9.17
C LEU A 181 -16.73 6.23 -8.58
N LEU A 182 -16.61 6.18 -7.26
CA LEU A 182 -15.34 5.98 -6.58
C LEU A 182 -14.75 4.58 -6.86
N LEU A 183 -15.59 3.54 -6.91
CA LEU A 183 -15.17 2.18 -7.28
C LEU A 183 -14.67 2.11 -8.73
N GLY A 184 -15.37 2.77 -9.65
CA GLY A 184 -14.93 2.92 -11.05
C GLY A 184 -13.61 3.66 -11.14
N ALA A 185 -13.48 4.78 -10.44
CA ALA A 185 -12.24 5.55 -10.37
C ALA A 185 -11.08 4.72 -9.82
N GLN A 186 -11.29 3.93 -8.76
CA GLN A 186 -10.27 3.04 -8.19
C GLN A 186 -9.77 2.03 -9.21
N TRP A 187 -10.69 1.42 -9.96
CA TRP A 187 -10.34 0.47 -11.01
C TRP A 187 -9.50 1.13 -12.11
N VAL A 188 -9.88 2.34 -12.53
CA VAL A 188 -9.14 3.13 -13.52
C VAL A 188 -7.76 3.52 -12.99
N CYS A 189 -7.67 4.07 -11.78
CA CYS A 189 -6.41 4.46 -11.15
C CYS A 189 -5.44 3.29 -11.02
N THR A 190 -5.93 2.12 -10.57
CA THR A 190 -5.11 0.90 -10.45
C THR A 190 -4.61 0.44 -11.81
N THR A 191 -5.45 0.52 -12.84
CA THR A 191 -5.08 0.18 -14.22
C THR A 191 -4.08 1.17 -14.81
N ALA A 192 -4.30 2.46 -14.61
CA ALA A 192 -3.43 3.52 -15.09
C ALA A 192 -2.05 3.42 -14.44
N GLY A 193 -1.99 3.18 -13.13
CA GLY A 193 -0.75 2.93 -12.40
C GLY A 193 0.04 1.76 -12.99
N ALA A 194 -0.62 0.64 -13.27
CA ALA A 194 0.01 -0.52 -13.89
C ALA A 194 0.55 -0.22 -15.30
N ARG A 195 -0.23 0.47 -16.15
CA ARG A 195 0.19 0.84 -17.52
C ARG A 195 1.37 1.81 -17.51
N LEU A 196 1.32 2.85 -16.69
CA LEU A 196 2.41 3.82 -16.52
C LEU A 196 3.70 3.16 -16.04
N ALA A 197 3.57 2.14 -15.19
CA ALA A 197 4.69 1.35 -14.71
C ALA A 197 5.28 0.43 -15.79
N ALA A 198 4.44 -0.22 -16.58
CA ALA A 198 4.80 -1.19 -17.62
C ALA A 198 5.53 -0.57 -18.83
N HIS A 199 5.29 0.71 -19.13
CA HIS A 199 6.00 1.43 -20.20
C HIS A 199 7.47 1.75 -19.88
N ARG A 200 7.93 1.46 -18.65
CA ARG A 200 9.35 1.56 -18.30
C ARG A 200 9.93 0.15 -18.24
N PRO A 201 11.09 -0.10 -18.88
CA PRO A 201 11.66 -1.44 -18.96
C PRO A 201 11.82 -2.03 -17.56
N ALA A 202 11.16 -3.17 -17.32
CA ALA A 202 11.34 -3.91 -16.08
C ALA A 202 12.81 -4.37 -15.97
N PRO A 203 13.37 -4.43 -14.75
CA PRO A 203 14.74 -4.90 -14.57
C PRO A 203 14.89 -6.30 -15.16
N ALA A 204 15.75 -6.42 -16.17
CA ALA A 204 16.05 -7.69 -16.82
C ALA A 204 16.61 -8.66 -15.78
N ARG A 205 15.96 -9.83 -15.64
CA ARG A 205 16.43 -10.93 -14.80
C ARG A 205 17.95 -11.08 -14.98
N PRO A 206 18.70 -11.31 -13.89
CA PRO A 206 19.91 -12.10 -14.06
C PRO A 206 19.42 -13.41 -14.67
N VAL A 207 19.72 -13.62 -15.95
CA VAL A 207 19.79 -14.98 -16.46
C VAL A 207 20.78 -15.62 -15.51
N LEU A 208 20.29 -16.40 -14.55
CA LEU A 208 21.10 -17.36 -13.82
C LEU A 208 21.75 -18.15 -14.94
N ARG A 209 22.98 -17.74 -15.28
CA ARG A 209 23.85 -18.42 -16.21
C ARG A 209 23.94 -19.79 -15.60
N ARG A 210 23.19 -20.73 -16.19
CA ARG A 210 23.01 -22.13 -15.79
C ARG A 210 24.31 -22.56 -15.13
N ALA A 211 24.35 -22.56 -13.80
CA ALA A 211 25.51 -23.03 -13.08
C ALA A 211 25.61 -24.51 -13.46
N ALA A 212 26.70 -24.84 -14.13
CA ALA A 212 27.11 -26.20 -14.48
C ALA A 212 26.03 -27.03 -15.19
N GLN A 213 26.04 -26.98 -16.52
CA GLN A 213 25.87 -28.24 -17.25
C GLN A 213 27.08 -29.10 -16.85
N PRO A 214 26.91 -30.21 -16.10
CA PRO A 214 28.06 -31.04 -15.72
C PRO A 214 28.76 -31.51 -17.01
N PRO A 215 30.09 -31.60 -17.04
CA PRO A 215 30.81 -32.09 -18.19
C PRO A 215 30.25 -33.48 -18.53
N VAL A 216 29.76 -33.62 -19.77
CA VAL A 216 29.38 -34.91 -20.33
C VAL A 216 30.66 -35.76 -20.32
N LEU A 217 30.80 -36.61 -19.31
CA LEU A 217 31.85 -37.63 -19.26
C LEU A 217 31.61 -38.55 -20.45
N ARG A 218 32.45 -38.38 -21.49
CA ARG A 218 32.52 -39.31 -22.62
C ARG A 218 32.83 -40.70 -22.05
N GLN A 219 31.90 -41.63 -22.18
CA GLN A 219 32.17 -43.04 -21.91
C GLN A 219 33.25 -43.54 -22.89
N PRO A 220 34.30 -44.22 -22.41
CA PRO A 220 35.28 -44.84 -23.29
C PRO A 220 34.61 -46.01 -24.02
N ALA A 221 34.76 -46.03 -25.34
CA ALA A 221 34.32 -47.14 -26.18
C ALA A 221 35.07 -48.41 -25.78
N VAL A 222 34.35 -49.37 -25.21
CA VAL A 222 34.83 -50.75 -25.04
C VAL A 222 34.88 -51.36 -26.44
N ARG A 223 36.09 -51.54 -26.96
CA ARG A 223 36.34 -52.38 -28.14
C ARG A 223 36.35 -53.83 -27.66
N SER A 224 35.37 -54.61 -28.12
CA SER A 224 35.37 -56.08 -28.11
C SER A 224 36.24 -56.62 -29.24
#